data_AF-A0A1C7MXV8-F1
#
_entry.id   AF-A0A1C7MXV8-F1
#
_cell.length_a   1.000
_cell.length_b   1.000
_cell.length_c   1.000
_cell.angle_alpha   90.00
_cell.angle_beta   90.00
_cell.angle_gamma   90.00
#
_symmetry.space_group_name_H-M   'P 1'
#
loop_
_entity.id
_entity.type
_entity.pdbx_description
1 polymer ?
#
loop_
_entity_poly.entity_id
_entity_poly.type
_entity_poly.pdbx_seq_one_letter_code
_entity_poly.pdbx_strand_id
1 'polypeptide(L)'
;MKWLRSLSSGSSSFSQEILFRHFALMSPCKKEPLFTFYSLDHRIHALIHPTSFIPSLYKAFDHFGIAFSFDQVPTSVLLHFPLWRFFESIPTDHWLQRYKTLPAPQLLESTLGSLLLSIRRPGSYSCLPNFLYRLYLEVVAEGSMCFSTLVSPWIAFRPPTLLPLPNSDALRNQLITSDLWQIFSSKSFRLHRSASAPSHRIRISSRLLTHFWTLPVYLPVRTLGCRTFCKHLPTNQRLCQIDIRSSAHCQLCRQEDTHNHFFAACPVR
;
A
#
# COMPACT_ATOMS: atom_id res chain seq x y z
N MET A 1 -13.58 -0.68 -6.62
CA MET A 1 -14.56 -0.22 -5.63
C MET A 1 -15.60 -1.29 -5.31
N LYS A 2 -16.34 -1.85 -6.29
CA LYS A 2 -17.01 -3.17 -6.11
C LYS A 2 -16.05 -4.23 -5.56
N TRP A 3 -14.79 -4.14 -5.94
CA TRP A 3 -13.68 -4.96 -5.45
C TRP A 3 -13.39 -4.87 -3.94
N LEU A 4 -13.38 -3.68 -3.32
CA LEU A 4 -13.22 -3.61 -1.86
C LEU A 4 -14.47 -4.18 -1.16
N ARG A 5 -15.66 -3.98 -1.74
CA ARG A 5 -16.89 -4.66 -1.30
C ARG A 5 -16.84 -6.17 -1.50
N SER A 6 -16.16 -6.66 -2.54
CA SER A 6 -15.97 -8.09 -2.75
C SER A 6 -14.92 -8.67 -1.81
N LEU A 7 -13.91 -7.90 -1.39
CA LEU A 7 -13.01 -8.30 -0.30
C LEU A 7 -13.77 -8.47 1.02
N SER A 8 -14.82 -7.67 1.24
CA SER A 8 -15.67 -7.74 2.44
C SER A 8 -16.93 -8.60 2.29
N SER A 9 -17.25 -9.13 1.10
CA SER A 9 -18.42 -9.99 0.91
C SER A 9 -17.98 -11.44 1.08
N GLY A 10 -18.73 -12.22 1.86
CA GLY A 10 -18.44 -13.64 2.07
C GLY A 10 -18.69 -14.50 0.82
N SER A 11 -19.23 -13.91 -0.25
CA SER A 11 -19.45 -14.56 -1.53
C SER A 11 -18.17 -14.56 -2.37
N SER A 12 -17.63 -15.75 -2.63
CA SER A 12 -16.46 -15.92 -3.51
C SER A 12 -16.82 -15.54 -4.95
N SER A 13 -16.02 -14.65 -5.54
CA SER A 13 -16.05 -14.37 -6.98
C SER A 13 -14.71 -14.69 -7.62
N PHE A 14 -14.70 -15.09 -8.89
CA PHE A 14 -13.45 -15.34 -9.64
C PHE A 14 -12.48 -14.16 -9.57
N SER A 15 -13.04 -12.95 -9.66
CA SER A 15 -12.34 -11.69 -9.43
C SER A 15 -11.64 -11.64 -8.06
N GLN A 16 -12.37 -11.90 -6.99
CA GLN A 16 -11.83 -11.93 -5.62
C GLN A 16 -10.70 -12.96 -5.49
N GLU A 17 -10.86 -14.16 -6.04
CA GLU A 17 -9.82 -15.20 -5.95
C GLU A 17 -8.50 -14.77 -6.60
N ILE A 18 -8.55 -14.17 -7.79
CA ILE A 18 -7.36 -13.63 -8.46
C ILE A 18 -6.69 -12.56 -7.58
N LEU A 19 -7.48 -11.67 -6.98
CA LEU A 19 -6.97 -10.64 -6.10
C LEU A 19 -6.30 -11.21 -4.85
N PHE A 20 -6.96 -12.14 -4.17
CA PHE A 20 -6.42 -12.79 -2.98
C PHE A 20 -5.12 -13.53 -3.30
N ARG A 21 -5.05 -14.25 -4.43
CA ARG A 21 -3.81 -14.87 -4.91
C ARG A 21 -2.73 -13.84 -5.21
N HIS A 22 -3.07 -12.72 -5.85
CA HIS A 22 -2.12 -11.64 -6.12
C HIS A 22 -1.56 -11.04 -4.83
N PHE A 23 -2.41 -10.75 -3.85
CA PHE A 23 -1.98 -10.24 -2.56
C PHE A 23 -1.19 -11.27 -1.75
N ALA A 24 -1.54 -12.56 -1.84
CA ALA A 24 -0.76 -13.64 -1.22
C ALA A 24 0.68 -13.70 -1.74
N LEU A 25 0.92 -13.40 -3.02
CA LEU A 25 2.26 -13.33 -3.60
C LEU A 25 3.09 -12.15 -3.07
N MET A 26 2.42 -11.09 -2.64
CA MET A 26 3.06 -9.88 -2.10
C MET A 26 3.18 -9.91 -0.58
N SER A 27 2.36 -10.72 0.09
CA SER A 27 2.30 -10.78 1.54
C SER A 27 3.47 -11.58 2.10
N PRO A 28 4.29 -11.02 2.99
CA PRO A 28 5.22 -11.82 3.80
C PRO A 28 4.49 -12.84 4.69
N CYS A 29 3.21 -12.60 5.02
CA CYS A 29 2.39 -13.55 5.77
C CYS A 29 1.53 -14.39 4.82
N LYS A 30 1.99 -15.60 4.48
CA LYS A 30 1.24 -16.51 3.56
C LYS A 30 -0.16 -16.87 4.06
N LYS A 31 -0.40 -16.80 5.37
CA LYS A 31 -1.70 -17.07 6.00
C LYS A 31 -2.67 -15.91 5.87
N GLU A 32 -2.17 -14.69 5.67
CA GLU A 32 -2.96 -13.47 5.59
C GLU A 32 -2.63 -12.71 4.29
N PRO A 33 -3.37 -12.96 3.20
CA PRO A 33 -3.09 -12.33 1.92
C PRO A 33 -3.29 -10.82 1.98
N LEU A 34 -4.25 -10.33 2.79
CA LEU A 34 -4.55 -8.90 2.87
C LEU A 34 -3.59 -8.12 3.78
N PHE A 35 -2.50 -8.74 4.24
CA PHE A 35 -1.50 -8.13 5.12
C PHE A 35 -0.97 -6.78 4.63
N THR A 36 -0.83 -6.62 3.32
CA THR A 36 -0.31 -5.37 2.73
C THR A 36 -1.20 -4.14 2.99
N PHE A 37 -2.45 -4.32 3.39
CA PHE A 37 -3.34 -3.21 3.76
C PHE A 37 -3.01 -2.65 5.14
N TYR A 38 -2.46 -3.46 6.06
CA TYR A 38 -2.22 -3.05 7.44
C TYR A 38 -1.11 -2.01 7.62
N SER A 39 -0.20 -1.90 6.66
CA SER A 39 0.94 -0.97 6.75
C SER A 39 1.28 -0.37 5.39
N LEU A 40 1.50 0.95 5.37
CA LEU A 40 1.97 1.67 4.18
C LEU A 40 3.30 1.12 3.66
N ASP A 41 4.21 0.69 4.55
CA ASP A 41 5.54 0.20 4.17
C ASP A 41 5.44 -1.09 3.33
N HIS A 42 4.34 -1.82 3.45
CA HIS A 42 4.11 -3.10 2.79
C HIS A 42 3.39 -2.95 1.46
N ARG A 43 3.03 -1.72 1.09
CA ARG A 43 2.39 -1.36 -0.19
C ARG A 43 3.40 -0.96 -1.25
N ILE A 44 4.68 -1.00 -0.91
CA ILE A 44 5.80 -0.78 -1.83
C ILE A 44 6.36 -2.16 -2.17
N HIS A 45 5.87 -2.76 -3.25
CA HIS A 45 6.27 -4.09 -3.69
C HIS A 45 6.51 -4.10 -5.20
N ALA A 46 7.54 -4.82 -5.66
CA ALA A 46 7.94 -4.85 -7.07
C ALA A 46 6.82 -5.35 -8.01
N LEU A 47 5.92 -6.19 -7.50
CA LEU A 47 4.77 -6.71 -8.25
C LEU A 47 3.62 -5.70 -8.40
N ILE A 48 3.65 -4.56 -7.70
CA ILE A 48 2.63 -3.51 -7.82
C ILE A 48 3.02 -2.58 -8.97
N HIS A 49 2.51 -2.88 -10.17
CA HIS A 49 2.69 -1.98 -11.28
C HIS A 49 1.89 -0.67 -11.08
N PRO A 50 2.44 0.52 -11.36
CA PRO A 50 1.74 1.81 -11.16
C PRO A 50 0.44 1.97 -11.94
N THR A 51 0.27 1.26 -13.06
CA THR A 51 -0.96 1.28 -13.86
C THR A 51 -1.95 0.18 -13.49
N SER A 52 -1.62 -0.69 -12.53
CA SER A 52 -2.57 -1.66 -12.01
C SER A 52 -3.66 -0.95 -11.21
N PHE A 53 -4.74 -1.65 -10.90
CA PHE A 53 -5.79 -1.11 -10.04
C PHE A 53 -5.43 -1.16 -8.54
N ILE A 54 -4.37 -1.88 -8.17
CA ILE A 54 -3.94 -2.09 -6.77
C ILE A 54 -3.60 -0.76 -6.05
N PRO A 55 -2.80 0.18 -6.62
CA PRO A 55 -2.60 1.48 -6.00
C PRO A 55 -3.89 2.28 -5.77
N SER A 56 -4.90 2.07 -6.62
CA SER A 56 -6.20 2.71 -6.44
C SER A 56 -7.00 2.05 -5.31
N LEU A 57 -6.81 0.76 -5.05
CA LEU A 57 -7.38 0.09 -3.87
C LEU A 57 -6.76 0.62 -2.58
N TYR A 58 -5.43 0.76 -2.51
CA TYR A 58 -4.79 1.34 -1.33
C TYR A 58 -5.23 2.76 -1.07
N LYS A 59 -5.32 3.61 -2.10
CA LYS A 59 -5.82 4.99 -1.95
C LYS A 59 -7.27 5.06 -1.50
N ALA A 60 -8.09 4.11 -1.97
CA ALA A 60 -9.46 4.00 -1.52
C ALA A 60 -9.50 3.58 -0.05
N PHE A 61 -8.69 2.60 0.32
CA PHE A 61 -8.55 2.13 1.70
C PHE A 61 -8.14 3.25 2.65
N ASP A 62 -7.11 4.04 2.30
CA ASP A 62 -6.64 5.17 3.11
C ASP A 62 -7.69 6.27 3.25
N HIS A 63 -8.53 6.47 2.23
CA HIS A 63 -9.60 7.46 2.28
C HIS A 63 -10.66 7.14 3.35
N PHE A 64 -10.85 5.86 3.69
CA PHE A 64 -11.76 5.48 4.78
C PHE A 64 -11.16 5.73 6.16
N GLY A 65 -9.90 6.17 6.26
CA GLY A 65 -9.24 6.44 7.54
C GLY A 65 -9.15 5.21 8.43
N ILE A 66 -9.13 4.00 7.84
CA ILE A 66 -9.05 2.76 8.59
C ILE A 66 -7.63 2.64 9.14
N ALA A 67 -7.46 3.16 10.35
CA ALA A 67 -6.28 2.92 11.16
C ALA A 67 -6.43 1.54 11.78
N PHE A 68 -5.64 0.58 11.31
CA PHE A 68 -5.61 -0.74 11.92
C PHE A 68 -5.04 -0.63 13.32
N SER A 69 -5.87 -0.99 14.30
CA SER A 69 -5.39 -1.20 15.65
C SER A 69 -4.83 -2.62 15.78
N PHE A 70 -3.64 -2.74 16.39
CA PHE A 70 -2.91 -4.01 16.53
C PHE A 70 -3.65 -5.03 17.41
N ASP A 71 -4.56 -4.56 18.26
CA ASP A 71 -5.45 -5.36 19.12
C ASP A 71 -6.44 -6.26 18.38
N GLN A 72 -6.66 -6.05 17.09
CA GLN A 72 -7.56 -6.89 16.31
C GLN A 72 -6.81 -7.86 15.39
N VAL A 73 -5.48 -7.74 15.32
CA VAL A 73 -4.66 -8.50 14.38
C VAL A 73 -4.19 -9.81 15.02
N PRO A 74 -4.30 -10.96 14.32
CA PRO A 74 -3.74 -12.21 14.82
C PRO A 74 -2.25 -12.10 15.15
N THR A 75 -1.82 -12.72 16.25
CA THR A 75 -0.43 -12.74 16.71
C THR A 75 0.55 -13.23 15.63
N SER A 76 0.11 -14.21 14.84
CA SER A 76 0.85 -14.72 13.68
C SER A 76 1.12 -13.64 12.62
N VAL A 77 0.22 -12.68 12.47
CA VAL A 77 0.32 -11.54 11.55
C VAL A 77 1.11 -10.41 12.20
N LEU A 78 0.94 -10.17 13.51
CA LEU A 78 1.74 -9.19 14.27
C LEU A 78 3.24 -9.43 14.10
N LEU A 79 3.67 -10.68 14.14
CA LEU A 79 5.06 -11.06 13.93
C LEU A 79 5.59 -10.71 12.51
N HIS A 80 4.76 -10.37 11.53
CA HIS A 80 5.27 -9.96 10.22
C HIS A 80 5.52 -8.44 10.12
N PHE A 81 5.19 -7.66 11.15
CA PHE A 81 5.47 -6.23 11.16
C PHE A 81 6.92 -5.93 11.54
N PRO A 82 7.43 -4.77 11.10
CA PRO A 82 8.69 -4.25 11.59
C PRO A 82 8.69 -4.04 13.11
N LEU A 83 9.77 -4.44 13.75
CA LEU A 83 9.94 -4.40 15.20
C LEU A 83 9.77 -2.98 15.77
N TRP A 84 10.22 -1.96 15.06
CA TRP A 84 10.12 -0.57 15.53
C TRP A 84 8.67 -0.11 15.78
N ARG A 85 7.68 -0.68 15.08
CA ARG A 85 6.26 -0.34 15.26
C ARG A 85 5.69 -0.80 16.60
N PHE A 86 6.40 -1.66 17.31
CA PHE A 86 5.98 -2.18 18.60
C PHE A 86 6.27 -1.21 19.75
N PHE A 87 6.97 -0.10 19.51
CA PHE A 87 7.40 0.84 20.55
C PHE A 87 6.75 2.22 20.37
N GLU A 88 6.48 2.90 21.48
CA GLU A 88 5.67 4.12 21.49
C GLU A 88 6.46 5.41 21.20
N SER A 89 7.76 5.43 21.50
CA SER A 89 8.63 6.61 21.30
C SER A 89 10.10 6.22 21.17
N ILE A 90 10.50 5.76 19.99
CA ILE A 90 11.91 5.39 19.73
C ILE A 90 12.74 6.69 19.55
N PRO A 91 13.80 6.92 20.36
CA PRO A 91 14.67 8.07 20.18
C PRO A 91 15.21 8.18 18.75
N THR A 92 15.38 9.40 18.24
CA THR A 92 15.77 9.62 16.83
C THR A 92 17.17 9.10 16.51
N ASP A 93 18.05 9.09 17.49
CA ASP A 93 19.42 8.59 17.43
C ASP A 93 19.53 7.09 17.78
N HIS A 94 18.44 6.47 18.21
CA HIS A 94 18.42 5.05 18.55
C HIS A 94 18.71 4.17 17.34
N TRP A 95 19.52 3.13 17.54
CA TRP A 95 20.00 2.27 16.45
C TRP A 95 18.85 1.63 15.65
N LEU A 96 17.72 1.32 16.29
CA LEU A 96 16.54 0.72 15.64
C LEU A 96 15.96 1.60 14.53
N GLN A 97 16.16 2.93 14.57
CA GLN A 97 15.78 3.85 13.50
C GLN A 97 16.54 3.59 12.19
N ARG A 98 17.73 2.98 12.26
CA ARG A 98 18.53 2.59 11.09
C ARG A 98 18.07 1.25 10.50
N TYR A 99 17.34 0.44 11.26
CA TYR A 99 16.87 -0.90 10.88
C TYR A 99 15.34 -0.99 10.86
N LYS A 100 14.67 -0.08 10.15
CA LYS A 100 13.19 -0.01 10.05
C LYS A 100 12.53 -1.22 9.40
N THR A 101 13.30 -2.12 8.80
CA THR A 101 12.82 -3.37 8.18
C THR A 101 13.06 -4.60 9.05
N LEU A 102 13.69 -4.45 10.22
CA LEU A 102 13.98 -5.57 11.13
C LEU A 102 12.66 -6.21 11.58
N PRO A 103 12.41 -7.50 11.31
CA PRO A 103 11.12 -8.11 11.60
C PRO A 103 10.98 -8.39 13.10
N ALA A 104 9.76 -8.26 13.62
CA ALA A 104 9.44 -8.53 15.01
C ALA A 104 9.93 -9.90 15.56
N PRO A 105 9.92 -11.02 14.79
CA PRO A 105 10.37 -12.34 15.24
C PRO A 105 11.82 -12.42 15.71
N GLN A 106 12.62 -11.39 15.40
CA GLN A 106 13.98 -11.31 15.90
C GLN A 106 14.00 -11.08 17.42
N LEU A 107 13.04 -10.32 17.96
CA LEU A 107 12.91 -10.05 19.39
C LEU A 107 11.73 -10.78 20.04
N LEU A 108 10.62 -10.94 19.32
CA LEU A 108 9.36 -11.48 19.83
C LEU A 108 9.12 -12.89 19.31
N GLU A 109 8.50 -13.74 20.12
CA GLU A 109 8.03 -15.05 19.70
C GLU A 109 6.60 -15.27 20.20
N SER A 110 5.87 -16.18 19.54
CA SER A 110 4.56 -16.63 19.98
C SER A 110 4.67 -18.13 20.25
N THR A 111 4.29 -18.56 21.45
CA THR A 111 4.20 -19.97 21.78
C THR A 111 3.06 -20.61 21.00
N LEU A 112 3.26 -21.85 20.53
CA LEU A 112 2.26 -22.56 19.73
C LEU A 112 0.94 -22.64 20.50
N GLY A 113 -0.14 -22.08 19.93
CA GLY A 113 -1.47 -22.05 20.56
C GLY A 113 -1.70 -20.91 21.56
N SER A 114 -0.69 -20.07 21.84
CA SER A 114 -0.83 -18.89 22.68
C SER A 114 -1.11 -17.64 21.84
N LEU A 115 -2.03 -16.81 22.32
CA LEU A 115 -2.26 -15.48 21.79
C LEU A 115 -1.15 -14.50 22.21
N LEU A 116 -0.43 -14.82 23.28
CA LEU A 116 0.58 -13.94 23.86
C LEU A 116 1.90 -14.02 23.09
N LEU A 117 2.53 -12.85 22.98
CA LEU A 117 3.90 -12.64 22.55
C LEU A 117 4.82 -12.65 23.78
N SER A 118 5.93 -13.37 23.67
CA SER A 118 7.04 -13.31 24.63
C SER A 118 8.26 -12.69 23.98
N ILE A 119 9.08 -12.02 24.78
CA ILE A 119 10.41 -11.60 24.34
C ILE A 119 11.31 -12.84 24.34
N ARG A 120 11.98 -13.09 23.21
CA ARG A 120 12.91 -14.19 23.04
C ARG A 120 14.06 -14.06 24.03
N ARG A 121 14.52 -15.19 24.54
CA ARG A 121 15.60 -15.23 25.55
C ARG A 121 16.92 -14.68 24.97
N PRO A 122 17.70 -13.94 25.78
CA PRO A 122 19.08 -13.62 25.45
C PRO A 122 19.85 -14.89 25.03
N GLY A 123 20.57 -14.83 23.90
CA GLY A 123 21.30 -15.97 23.33
C GLY A 123 20.56 -16.73 22.22
N SER A 124 19.26 -16.50 22.04
CA SER A 124 18.49 -17.08 20.92
C SER A 124 18.44 -16.19 19.67
N TYR A 125 19.04 -15.00 19.74
CA TYR A 125 19.10 -14.03 18.65
C TYR A 125 20.09 -14.47 17.57
N SER A 126 19.60 -14.72 16.36
CA SER A 126 20.44 -15.10 15.22
C SER A 126 20.90 -13.91 14.39
N CYS A 127 20.11 -12.83 14.34
CA CYS A 127 20.42 -11.62 13.59
C CYS A 127 20.74 -10.48 14.55
N LEU A 128 21.84 -9.75 14.35
CA LEU A 128 22.22 -8.59 15.18
C LEU A 128 22.17 -8.86 16.71
N PRO A 129 22.80 -9.94 17.21
CA PRO A 129 22.62 -10.42 18.58
C PRO A 129 22.95 -9.37 19.64
N ASN A 130 24.01 -8.57 19.44
CA ASN A 130 24.41 -7.53 20.39
C ASN A 130 23.38 -6.40 20.48
N PHE A 131 22.78 -6.00 19.35
CA PHE A 131 21.76 -4.95 19.32
C PHE A 131 20.44 -5.42 19.93
N LEU A 132 20.04 -6.66 19.64
CA LEU A 132 18.82 -7.24 20.22
C LEU A 132 18.99 -7.52 21.71
N TYR A 133 20.18 -7.92 22.16
CA TYR A 133 20.48 -8.04 23.58
C TYR A 133 20.43 -6.68 24.28
N ARG A 134 21.00 -5.64 23.66
CA ARG A 134 20.88 -4.26 24.17
C ARG A 134 19.41 -3.83 24.27
N LEU A 135 18.62 -4.06 23.22
CA LEU A 135 17.18 -3.75 23.23
C LEU A 135 16.41 -4.55 24.27
N TYR A 136 16.80 -5.81 24.51
CA TYR A 136 16.25 -6.60 25.62
C TYR A 136 16.52 -5.91 26.96
N LEU A 137 17.74 -5.41 27.21
CA LEU A 137 18.06 -4.70 28.44
C LEU A 137 17.28 -3.38 28.55
N GLU A 138 17.22 -2.59 27.47
CA GLU A 138 16.47 -1.33 27.41
C GLU A 138 14.97 -1.52 27.73
N VAL A 139 14.39 -2.64 27.28
CA VAL A 139 12.97 -2.95 27.51
C VAL A 139 12.70 -3.60 28.87
N VAL A 140 13.53 -4.58 29.27
CA VAL A 140 13.26 -5.45 30.43
C VAL A 140 13.92 -4.95 31.70
N ALA A 141 15.17 -4.50 31.63
CA ALA A 141 15.96 -4.14 32.81
C ALA A 141 15.88 -2.63 33.11
N GLU A 142 16.06 -1.80 32.08
CA GLU A 142 16.11 -0.34 32.23
C GLU A 142 14.73 0.31 32.15
N GLY A 143 13.81 -0.28 31.36
CA GLY A 143 12.51 0.33 31.07
C GLY A 143 12.61 1.64 30.26
N SER A 144 13.76 1.89 29.62
CA SER A 144 14.00 3.07 28.79
C SER A 144 13.23 3.01 27.46
N MET A 145 12.84 1.82 27.03
CA MET A 145 12.00 1.56 25.86
C MET A 145 10.70 0.86 26.27
N CYS A 146 9.55 1.48 25.97
CA CYS A 146 8.24 0.90 26.25
C CYS A 146 7.54 0.43 24.97
N PHE A 147 6.90 -0.73 25.05
CA PHE A 147 6.00 -1.17 24.00
C PHE A 147 4.81 -0.20 23.88
N SER A 148 4.34 -0.01 22.66
CA SER A 148 3.12 0.74 22.40
C SER A 148 1.95 0.14 23.17
N THR A 149 1.09 1.00 23.72
CA THR A 149 -0.19 0.65 24.36
C THR A 149 -1.07 -0.27 23.51
N LEU A 150 -0.94 -0.22 22.18
CA LEU A 150 -1.68 -1.11 21.27
C LEU A 150 -1.17 -2.56 21.28
N VAL A 151 0.12 -2.76 21.58
CA VAL A 151 0.77 -4.08 21.56
C VAL A 151 1.04 -4.62 22.95
N SER A 152 1.19 -3.75 23.94
CA SER A 152 1.43 -4.11 25.34
C SER A 152 0.48 -5.19 25.88
N PRO A 153 -0.83 -5.22 25.54
CA PRO A 153 -1.72 -6.28 26.01
C PRO A 153 -1.32 -7.67 25.52
N TRP A 154 -0.69 -7.77 24.35
CA TRP A 154 -0.26 -9.05 23.78
C TRP A 154 1.02 -9.56 24.43
N ILE A 155 1.76 -8.74 25.17
CA ILE A 155 3.09 -9.09 25.68
C ILE A 155 2.97 -9.60 27.11
N ALA A 156 3.47 -10.81 27.35
CA ALA A 156 3.24 -11.60 28.57
C ALA A 156 3.89 -11.05 29.89
N PHE A 157 4.24 -9.76 29.99
CA PHE A 157 4.78 -9.19 31.24
C PHE A 157 3.74 -9.13 32.37
N ARG A 158 2.46 -8.99 32.03
CA ARG A 158 1.31 -9.16 32.92
C ARG A 158 0.20 -9.83 32.11
N PRO A 159 -0.39 -10.95 32.56
CA PRO A 159 -1.51 -11.55 31.85
C PRO A 159 -2.67 -10.55 31.86
N PRO A 160 -3.16 -10.10 30.70
CA PRO A 160 -4.37 -9.30 30.67
C PRO A 160 -5.54 -10.19 31.07
N THR A 161 -6.47 -9.61 31.82
CA THR A 161 -7.78 -10.20 32.06
C THR A 161 -8.53 -10.16 30.72
N LEU A 162 -8.56 -11.30 30.02
CA LEU A 162 -9.30 -11.55 28.78
C LEU A 162 -8.94 -10.63 27.60
N LEU A 163 -7.93 -11.02 26.81
CA LEU A 163 -7.76 -10.45 25.47
C LEU A 163 -8.90 -10.92 24.54
N PRO A 164 -9.51 -10.04 23.74
CA PRO A 164 -10.43 -10.47 22.70
C PRO A 164 -9.70 -11.40 21.72
N LEU A 165 -10.37 -12.48 21.31
CA LEU A 165 -9.80 -13.43 20.37
C LEU A 165 -9.53 -12.69 19.05
N PRO A 166 -8.28 -12.66 18.55
CA PRO A 166 -7.98 -11.96 17.32
C PRO A 166 -8.73 -12.61 16.17
N ASN A 167 -9.40 -11.80 15.37
CA ASN A 167 -10.25 -12.27 14.28
C ASN A 167 -9.48 -12.15 12.97
N SER A 168 -9.35 -13.25 12.21
CA SER A 168 -8.83 -13.18 10.83
C SER A 168 -9.67 -12.25 9.94
N ASP A 169 -10.95 -12.06 10.27
CA ASP A 169 -11.83 -11.09 9.62
C ASP A 169 -11.69 -9.66 10.16
N ALA A 170 -10.72 -9.34 11.02
CA ALA A 170 -10.57 -8.00 11.61
C ALA A 170 -10.56 -6.88 10.56
N LEU A 171 -9.81 -7.07 9.48
CA LEU A 171 -9.77 -6.12 8.37
C LEU A 171 -11.14 -5.94 7.71
N ARG A 172 -11.84 -7.06 7.51
CA ARG A 172 -13.18 -7.07 6.93
C ARG A 172 -14.20 -6.41 7.85
N ASN A 173 -14.12 -6.68 9.16
CA ASN A 173 -15.02 -6.12 10.17
C ASN A 173 -14.83 -4.60 10.28
N GLN A 174 -13.59 -4.11 10.36
CA GLN A 174 -13.29 -2.67 10.40
C GLN A 174 -13.76 -1.94 9.14
N LEU A 175 -13.66 -2.58 7.96
CA LEU A 175 -14.23 -2.04 6.73
C LEU A 175 -15.75 -1.91 6.84
N ILE A 176 -16.45 -2.96 7.29
CA ILE A 176 -17.91 -3.00 7.35
C ILE A 176 -18.47 -2.02 8.40
N THR A 177 -17.79 -1.84 9.53
CA THR A 177 -18.23 -0.98 10.64
C THR A 177 -17.97 0.51 10.41
N SER A 178 -17.18 0.89 9.39
CA SER A 178 -16.93 2.30 9.07
C SER A 178 -18.17 2.97 8.43
N ASP A 179 -18.65 4.07 9.00
CA ASP A 179 -19.78 4.82 8.45
C ASP A 179 -19.49 5.36 7.03
N LEU A 180 -18.24 5.76 6.80
CA LEU A 180 -17.77 6.21 5.48
C LEU A 180 -17.90 5.10 4.44
N TRP A 181 -17.73 3.83 4.84
CA TRP A 181 -17.87 2.67 3.98
C TRP A 181 -19.32 2.41 3.56
N GLN A 182 -20.29 2.71 4.42
CA GLN A 182 -21.72 2.55 4.12
C GLN A 182 -22.19 3.57 3.06
N ILE A 183 -21.74 4.82 3.17
CA ILE A 183 -22.10 5.93 2.26
C ILE A 183 -21.22 5.94 0.99
N PHE A 184 -20.23 5.04 0.96
CA PHE A 184 -19.23 5.00 -0.09
C PHE A 184 -19.81 4.70 -1.48
N SER A 185 -19.46 5.54 -2.47
CA SER A 185 -19.67 5.25 -3.88
C SER A 185 -18.42 5.56 -4.71
N SER A 186 -18.21 4.81 -5.79
CA SER A 186 -17.13 5.10 -6.76
C SER A 186 -17.23 6.53 -7.33
N LYS A 187 -18.45 7.09 -7.40
CA LYS A 187 -18.70 8.46 -7.83
C LYS A 187 -18.21 9.46 -6.78
N SER A 188 -18.61 9.31 -5.51
CA SER A 188 -18.24 10.22 -4.43
C SER A 188 -16.72 10.25 -4.18
N PHE A 189 -16.04 9.11 -4.19
CA PHE A 189 -14.57 9.08 -4.04
C PHE A 189 -13.82 9.72 -5.20
N ARG A 190 -14.27 9.52 -6.45
CA ARG A 190 -13.66 10.20 -7.60
C ARG A 190 -13.85 11.71 -7.52
N LEU A 191 -15.01 12.18 -7.05
CA LEU A 191 -15.28 13.60 -6.84
C LEU A 191 -14.40 14.18 -5.72
N HIS A 192 -14.34 13.54 -4.55
CA HIS A 192 -13.48 13.95 -3.44
C HIS A 192 -12.01 14.00 -3.84
N ARG A 193 -11.51 12.98 -4.53
CA ARG A 193 -10.11 12.93 -4.99
C ARG A 193 -9.82 13.96 -6.07
N SER A 194 -10.80 14.33 -6.89
CA SER A 194 -10.64 15.39 -7.88
C SER A 194 -10.62 16.77 -7.22
N ALA A 195 -11.29 16.92 -6.07
CA ALA A 195 -11.26 18.14 -5.27
C ALA A 195 -9.97 18.29 -4.45
N SER A 196 -9.37 17.18 -3.98
CA SER A 196 -8.14 17.18 -3.17
C SER A 196 -6.84 17.02 -3.98
N ALA A 197 -6.91 16.77 -5.28
CA ALA A 197 -5.71 16.71 -6.11
C ALA A 197 -5.13 18.12 -6.29
N PRO A 198 -3.83 18.34 -6.03
CA PRO A 198 -3.18 19.60 -6.35
C PRO A 198 -3.38 19.91 -7.84
N SER A 199 -3.64 21.18 -8.12
CA SER A 199 -4.07 21.79 -9.39
C SER A 199 -3.21 21.50 -10.64
N HIS A 200 -2.21 20.64 -10.54
CA HIS A 200 -1.29 20.28 -11.63
C HIS A 200 -1.77 19.15 -12.56
N ARG A 201 -2.91 18.50 -12.28
CA ARG A 201 -3.51 17.61 -13.29
C ARG A 201 -4.26 18.46 -14.31
N ILE A 202 -3.78 18.46 -15.56
CA ILE A 202 -4.56 18.96 -16.70
C ILE A 202 -5.94 18.29 -16.62
N ARG A 203 -6.98 19.09 -16.40
CA ARG A 203 -8.37 18.66 -16.54
C ARG A 203 -8.58 18.34 -18.02
N ILE A 204 -8.19 17.13 -18.43
CA ILE A 204 -8.59 16.62 -19.74
C ILE A 204 -10.11 16.59 -19.71
N SER A 205 -10.73 17.39 -20.56
CA SER A 205 -12.18 17.45 -20.70
C SER A 205 -12.72 16.02 -20.79
N SER A 206 -13.71 15.69 -19.96
CA SER A 206 -14.35 14.38 -19.98
C SER A 206 -14.83 14.01 -21.39
N ARG A 207 -15.25 15.01 -22.18
CA ARG A 207 -15.64 14.86 -23.59
C ARG A 207 -14.50 14.34 -24.46
N LEU A 208 -13.28 14.83 -24.28
CA LEU A 208 -12.10 14.40 -25.05
C LEU A 208 -11.69 12.96 -24.70
N LEU A 209 -11.76 12.61 -23.41
CA LEU A 209 -11.54 11.23 -22.98
C LEU A 209 -12.61 10.29 -23.55
N THR A 210 -13.88 10.66 -23.47
CA THR A 210 -14.97 9.88 -24.06
C THR A 210 -14.77 9.71 -25.56
N HIS A 211 -14.44 10.79 -26.27
CA HIS A 211 -14.17 10.72 -27.71
C HIS A 211 -12.99 9.79 -28.03
N PHE A 212 -11.87 9.92 -27.32
CA PHE A 212 -10.69 9.06 -27.46
C PHE A 212 -11.03 7.57 -27.29
N TRP A 213 -11.85 7.22 -26.30
CA TRP A 213 -12.27 5.84 -26.07
C TRP A 213 -13.26 5.31 -27.11
N THR A 214 -13.97 6.19 -27.82
CA THR A 214 -14.88 5.83 -28.92
C THR A 214 -14.19 5.72 -30.28
N LEU A 215 -12.96 6.21 -30.46
CA LEU A 215 -12.24 6.12 -31.73
C LEU A 215 -11.93 4.65 -32.08
N PRO A 216 -12.12 4.20 -33.34
CA PRO A 216 -11.91 2.81 -33.76
C PRO A 216 -10.42 2.46 -33.89
N VAL A 217 -9.72 2.48 -32.77
CA VAL A 217 -8.28 2.25 -32.66
C VAL A 217 -8.02 0.93 -31.96
N TYR A 218 -7.01 0.18 -32.40
CA TYR A 218 -6.62 -1.08 -31.77
C TYR A 218 -6.29 -0.90 -30.28
N LEU A 219 -6.67 -1.89 -29.46
CA LEU A 219 -6.51 -1.85 -28.00
C LEU A 219 -5.07 -1.57 -27.52
N PRO A 220 -4.00 -2.11 -28.15
CA PRO A 220 -2.63 -1.79 -27.77
C PRO A 220 -2.29 -0.31 -27.97
N VAL A 221 -2.76 0.30 -29.07
CA VAL A 221 -2.55 1.71 -29.40
C VAL A 221 -3.35 2.61 -28.46
N ARG A 222 -4.59 2.24 -28.10
CA ARG A 222 -5.36 2.95 -27.06
C ARG A 222 -4.67 2.90 -25.69
N THR A 223 -4.08 1.75 -25.34
CA THR A 223 -3.38 1.57 -24.07
C THR A 223 -2.09 2.40 -24.03
N LEU A 224 -1.34 2.42 -25.13
CA LEU A 224 -0.18 3.29 -25.30
C LEU A 224 -0.60 4.76 -25.21
N GLY A 225 -1.62 5.16 -25.96
CA GLY A 225 -2.15 6.52 -25.98
C GLY A 225 -2.55 7.00 -24.58
N CYS A 226 -3.35 6.20 -23.86
CA CYS A 226 -3.75 6.47 -22.48
C CYS A 226 -2.54 6.58 -21.52
N ARG A 227 -1.53 5.72 -21.67
CA ARG A 227 -0.28 5.80 -20.89
C ARG A 227 0.47 7.10 -21.18
N THR A 228 0.60 7.49 -22.44
CA THR A 228 1.22 8.76 -22.85
C THR A 228 0.44 9.96 -22.30
N PHE A 229 -0.90 9.95 -22.37
CA PHE A 229 -1.77 10.99 -21.80
C PHE A 229 -1.61 11.12 -20.27
N CYS A 230 -1.55 9.99 -19.56
CA CYS A 230 -1.46 9.97 -18.11
C CYS A 230 -0.04 10.21 -17.57
N LYS A 231 0.99 9.88 -18.35
CA LYS A 231 2.40 10.00 -17.96
C LYS A 231 3.10 11.25 -18.50
N HIS A 232 2.38 12.12 -19.24
CA HIS A 232 2.96 13.33 -19.85
C HIS A 232 4.25 13.02 -20.62
N LEU A 233 4.25 11.98 -21.47
CA LEU A 233 5.42 11.77 -22.34
C LEU A 233 5.60 13.06 -23.16
N PRO A 234 6.76 13.72 -23.04
CA PRO A 234 6.93 15.06 -23.57
C PRO A 234 6.97 14.96 -25.10
N THR A 235 6.09 15.71 -25.77
CA THR A 235 6.14 15.84 -27.23
C THR A 235 7.46 16.50 -27.65
N ASN A 236 7.87 16.35 -28.91
CA ASN A 236 9.08 17.02 -29.39
C ASN A 236 8.97 18.55 -29.24
N GLN A 237 7.77 19.11 -29.40
CA GLN A 237 7.50 20.52 -29.10
C GLN A 237 7.86 20.89 -27.65
N ARG A 238 7.43 20.08 -26.68
CA ARG A 238 7.72 20.34 -25.25
C ARG A 238 9.18 20.08 -24.90
N LEU A 239 9.82 19.09 -25.53
CA LEU A 239 11.25 18.82 -25.39
C LEU A 239 12.10 19.95 -26.00
N CYS A 240 11.64 20.57 -27.08
CA CYS A 240 12.28 21.72 -27.70
C CYS A 240 12.17 22.98 -26.83
N GLN A 241 11.03 23.19 -26.17
CA GLN A 241 10.83 24.32 -25.24
C GLN A 241 11.72 24.27 -23.99
N ILE A 242 12.27 23.10 -23.66
CA ILE A 242 13.18 22.90 -22.52
C ILE A 242 14.60 22.56 -22.99
N ASP A 243 14.95 22.91 -24.24
CA ASP A 243 16.27 22.76 -24.85
C ASP A 243 16.86 21.32 -24.85
N ILE A 244 16.01 20.29 -24.73
CA ILE A 244 16.44 18.89 -24.84
C ILE A 244 16.51 18.45 -26.31
N ARG A 245 15.69 19.04 -27.19
CA ARG A 245 15.70 18.77 -28.63
C ARG A 245 15.80 20.06 -29.43
N SER A 246 16.49 19.99 -30.56
CA SER A 246 16.68 21.12 -31.47
C SER A 246 15.46 21.41 -32.37
N SER A 247 14.47 20.52 -32.42
CA SER A 247 13.29 20.68 -33.28
C SER A 247 12.02 20.18 -32.60
N ALA A 248 10.96 20.97 -32.77
CA ALA A 248 9.59 20.64 -32.37
C ALA A 248 8.87 19.70 -33.36
N HIS A 249 9.53 19.29 -34.46
CA HIS A 249 8.91 18.49 -35.52
C HIS A 249 9.00 16.99 -35.25
N CYS A 250 7.99 16.25 -35.68
CA CYS A 250 7.94 14.81 -35.58
C CYS A 250 8.99 14.17 -36.49
N GLN A 251 9.73 13.20 -35.97
CA GLN A 251 10.80 12.53 -36.71
C GLN A 251 10.31 11.66 -37.88
N LEU A 252 9.02 11.28 -37.88
CA LEU A 252 8.45 10.38 -38.89
C LEU A 252 7.95 11.13 -40.12
N CYS A 253 7.13 12.17 -39.92
CA CYS A 253 6.46 12.90 -41.01
C CYS A 253 6.91 14.36 -41.16
N ARG A 254 7.79 14.84 -40.26
CA ARG A 254 8.33 16.21 -40.23
C ARG A 254 7.31 17.34 -40.02
N GLN A 255 6.07 17.04 -39.62
CA GLN A 255 5.11 18.06 -39.17
C GLN A 255 5.33 18.45 -37.70
N GLU A 256 4.76 19.58 -37.26
CA GLU A 256 4.87 20.03 -35.88
C GLU A 256 4.29 18.99 -34.91
N ASP A 257 5.11 18.54 -33.96
CA ASP A 257 4.78 17.46 -33.03
C ASP A 257 3.95 17.97 -31.85
N THR A 258 2.74 18.43 -32.19
CA THR A 258 1.70 18.72 -31.22
C THR A 258 1.21 17.43 -30.55
N HIS A 259 0.50 17.53 -29.43
CA HIS A 259 -0.11 16.34 -28.82
C HIS A 259 -1.00 15.60 -29.83
N ASN A 260 -1.88 16.30 -30.56
CA ASN A 260 -2.76 15.65 -31.54
C ASN A 260 -1.98 14.95 -32.66
N HIS A 261 -0.88 15.57 -33.11
CA HIS A 261 0.02 15.00 -34.09
C HIS A 261 0.67 13.70 -33.61
N PHE A 262 1.29 13.72 -32.42
CA PHE A 262 1.91 12.55 -31.80
C PHE A 262 0.93 11.38 -31.61
N PHE A 263 -0.34 11.68 -31.34
CA PHE A 263 -1.34 10.67 -30.96
C PHE A 263 -2.13 10.05 -32.11
N ALA A 264 -2.53 10.84 -33.10
CA ALA A 264 -3.57 10.43 -34.03
C ALA A 264 -3.32 10.87 -35.47
N ALA A 265 -2.63 12.01 -35.68
CA ALA A 265 -2.50 12.59 -37.01
C ALA A 265 -1.19 12.26 -37.71
N CYS A 266 -0.19 11.68 -37.02
CA CYS A 266 1.07 11.29 -37.67
C CYS A 266 0.81 10.12 -38.64
N PRO A 267 0.97 10.32 -39.97
CA PRO A 267 0.88 9.21 -40.91
C PRO A 267 2.10 8.32 -40.69
N VAL A 268 1.88 7.09 -40.24
CA VAL A 268 2.93 6.07 -40.22
C VAL A 268 3.19 5.71 -41.68
N ARG A 269 4.37 6.07 -42.19
CA ARG A 269 4.86 5.56 -43.48
C ARG A 269 5.41 4.16 -43.32
#